data_AF-A0AAV0V8H9-F1
#
_entry.id   AF-A0AAV0V8H9-F1
#
_cell.length_a   1.000
_cell.length_b   1.000
_cell.length_c   1.000
_cell.angle_alpha   90.00
_cell.angle_beta   90.00
_cell.angle_gamma   90.00
#
_symmetry.space_group_name_H-M   'P 1'
#
loop_
_entity.id
_entity.type
_entity.pdbx_description
1 polymer ?
#
loop_
_entity_poly.entity_id
_entity_poly.type
_entity_poly.pdbx_seq_one_letter_code
_entity_poly.pdbx_strand_id
1 'polypeptide(L)'
;MADEVDYESDTVMAVEEEEEKPQVRREDNKRVVKGRGSGSAAMDVSRYPAESGVFEKLKPLSSLSSRDHSSALRSVEGWILFVTGVHEEAQEEDVMDAFGEDAQVKGLHLNLDRRSGFVKGYALVEFEHFEDAKAAMERLDGKEILGSVIHVDWTFQKDAEKGATGRRANRR
;
A
#
# COMPACT_ATOMS: atom_id res chain seq x y z
N MET A 1 -42.08 43.17 3.09
CA MET A 1 -42.71 42.31 2.07
C MET A 1 -41.75 42.18 0.90
N ALA A 2 -41.94 41.17 0.05
CA ALA A 2 -41.47 41.27 -1.33
C ALA A 2 -42.29 42.32 -2.09
N ASP A 3 -41.83 42.72 -3.26
CA ASP A 3 -42.60 42.39 -4.47
C ASP A 3 -41.63 42.10 -5.62
N GLU A 4 -42.13 41.38 -6.62
CA GLU A 4 -41.39 40.82 -7.76
C GLU A 4 -41.88 41.49 -9.07
N VAL A 5 -41.52 40.95 -10.24
CA VAL A 5 -42.12 41.22 -11.58
C VAL A 5 -41.98 42.64 -12.18
N ASP A 6 -41.77 42.85 -13.49
CA ASP A 6 -41.07 42.02 -14.50
C ASP A 6 -40.64 42.86 -15.73
N TYR A 7 -40.01 42.19 -16.70
CA TYR A 7 -40.13 42.32 -18.18
C TYR A 7 -41.15 43.36 -18.75
N GLU A 8 -40.97 44.04 -19.89
CA GLU A 8 -40.21 43.77 -21.15
C GLU A 8 -39.55 45.09 -21.68
N SER A 9 -38.72 45.19 -22.73
CA SER A 9 -38.23 44.28 -23.81
C SER A 9 -36.78 44.76 -24.17
N ASP A 10 -36.12 44.72 -25.35
CA ASP A 10 -36.43 44.37 -26.75
C ASP A 10 -35.15 44.11 -27.58
N THR A 11 -35.29 43.94 -28.91
CA THR A 11 -34.27 43.98 -29.97
C THR A 11 -33.27 42.81 -30.02
N VAL A 12 -33.82 41.71 -30.50
CA VAL A 12 -33.22 40.67 -31.37
C VAL A 12 -31.80 40.89 -31.92
N MET A 13 -30.99 39.83 -31.85
CA MET A 13 -30.05 39.44 -32.91
C MET A 13 -30.22 37.93 -33.15
N ALA A 14 -30.71 37.55 -34.32
CA ALA A 14 -30.85 36.14 -34.69
C ALA A 14 -29.48 35.57 -35.11
N VAL A 15 -29.24 34.31 -34.75
CA VAL A 15 -28.21 33.45 -35.34
C VAL A 15 -28.88 32.10 -35.62
N GLU A 16 -28.66 31.56 -36.80
CA GLU A 16 -29.55 30.58 -37.44
C GLU A 16 -29.31 29.13 -36.96
N GLU A 17 -30.33 28.29 -37.15
CA GLU A 17 -30.28 26.85 -36.82
C GLU A 17 -29.45 26.08 -37.87
N GLU A 18 -28.62 25.12 -37.44
CA GLU A 18 -28.27 23.94 -38.25
C GLU A 18 -28.35 22.66 -37.41
N GLU A 19 -28.56 21.52 -38.08
CA GLU A 19 -29.21 20.33 -37.50
C GLU A 19 -28.43 19.56 -36.42
N GLU A 20 -29.18 19.02 -35.45
CA GLU A 20 -28.73 17.95 -34.55
C GLU A 20 -28.35 16.68 -35.33
N LYS A 21 -27.21 16.05 -34.97
CA LYS A 21 -26.87 14.68 -35.38
C LYS A 21 -26.36 13.84 -34.19
N PRO A 22 -26.69 12.54 -34.13
CA PRO A 22 -26.81 11.81 -32.86
C PRO A 22 -25.48 11.37 -32.23
N GLN A 23 -25.50 11.23 -30.90
CA GLN A 23 -24.39 10.67 -30.13
C GLN A 23 -24.11 9.20 -30.49
N VAL A 24 -22.83 8.86 -30.67
CA VAL A 24 -22.36 7.47 -30.63
C VAL A 24 -21.22 7.37 -29.62
N ARG A 25 -21.53 6.86 -28.41
CA ARG A 25 -20.50 6.41 -27.47
C ARG A 25 -19.73 5.25 -28.13
N ARG A 26 -18.40 5.38 -28.23
CA ARG A 26 -17.50 4.29 -28.63
C ARG A 26 -16.74 3.78 -27.42
N GLU A 27 -17.31 2.78 -26.77
CA GLU A 27 -16.63 2.00 -25.73
C GLU A 27 -15.53 1.11 -26.33
N ASP A 28 -14.69 0.55 -25.46
CA ASP A 28 -13.81 -0.59 -25.72
C ASP A 28 -12.77 -0.44 -26.86
N ASN A 29 -11.98 0.63 -26.78
CA ASN A 29 -10.63 0.64 -27.37
C ASN A 29 -9.69 -0.29 -26.57
N LYS A 30 -9.94 -1.61 -26.67
CA LYS A 30 -9.19 -2.68 -25.99
C LYS A 30 -7.71 -2.60 -26.39
N ARG A 31 -6.87 -2.13 -25.47
CA ARG A 31 -5.41 -2.03 -25.66
C ARG A 31 -4.83 -3.42 -25.91
N VAL A 32 -4.55 -3.74 -27.17
CA VAL A 32 -3.92 -5.01 -27.56
C VAL A 32 -2.46 -4.99 -27.13
N VAL A 33 -2.19 -5.42 -25.90
CA VAL A 33 -0.85 -5.60 -25.36
C VAL A 33 -0.20 -6.78 -26.09
N LYS A 34 0.55 -6.48 -27.17
CA LYS A 34 1.43 -7.43 -27.87
C LYS A 34 2.63 -7.79 -26.99
N GLY A 35 2.38 -8.68 -26.04
CA GLY A 35 3.39 -9.36 -25.23
C GLY A 35 3.12 -10.86 -25.17
N ARG A 36 4.14 -11.66 -24.84
CA ARG A 36 3.97 -13.11 -24.62
C ARG A 36 3.19 -13.32 -23.32
N GLY A 37 1.91 -13.74 -23.42
CA GLY A 37 1.11 -14.21 -22.27
C GLY A 37 -0.21 -13.48 -21.98
N SER A 38 -0.62 -12.48 -22.77
CA SER A 38 -1.82 -11.67 -22.49
C SER A 38 -3.16 -12.23 -23.01
N GLY A 39 -3.16 -13.35 -23.75
CA GLY A 39 -4.36 -13.93 -24.36
C GLY A 39 -4.80 -15.25 -23.74
N SER A 40 -6.09 -15.60 -23.88
CA SER A 40 -6.67 -16.89 -23.46
C SER A 40 -6.08 -18.12 -24.17
N ALA A 41 -5.19 -17.91 -25.15
CA ALA A 41 -4.33 -18.96 -25.73
C ALA A 41 -3.44 -19.67 -24.70
N ALA A 42 -3.34 -19.18 -23.46
CA ALA A 42 -2.79 -19.92 -22.32
C ALA A 42 -3.62 -21.17 -21.91
N MET A 43 -4.79 -21.41 -22.53
CA MET A 43 -5.70 -22.51 -22.20
C MET A 43 -5.96 -23.48 -23.38
N ASP A 44 -4.99 -23.63 -24.29
CA ASP A 44 -4.94 -24.74 -25.25
C ASP A 44 -4.59 -26.06 -24.53
N VAL A 45 -5.61 -26.69 -23.92
CA VAL A 45 -5.49 -27.96 -23.19
C VAL A 45 -4.96 -29.10 -24.09
N SER A 46 -5.06 -28.99 -25.43
CA SER A 46 -4.52 -30.00 -26.34
C SER A 46 -2.98 -30.02 -26.39
N ARG A 47 -2.33 -28.92 -25.99
CA ARG A 47 -0.87 -28.73 -26.07
C ARG A 47 -0.11 -29.13 -24.80
N TYR A 48 -0.81 -29.22 -23.66
CA TYR A 48 -0.24 -29.57 -22.36
C TYR A 48 -1.02 -30.71 -21.69
N PRO A 49 -0.82 -31.96 -22.15
CA PRO A 49 -1.37 -33.13 -21.47
C PRO A 49 -0.69 -33.32 -20.10
N ALA A 50 -1.52 -33.36 -19.06
CA ALA A 50 -1.22 -33.66 -17.65
C ALA A 50 -0.48 -32.59 -16.79
N GLU A 51 -1.13 -32.28 -15.66
CA GLU A 51 -0.59 -31.94 -14.32
C GLU A 51 0.36 -30.74 -14.11
N SER A 52 1.17 -30.30 -15.07
CA SER A 52 2.10 -29.16 -14.85
C SER A 52 1.52 -27.78 -15.21
N GLY A 53 0.21 -27.68 -15.47
CA GLY A 53 -0.44 -26.50 -16.06
C GLY A 53 -1.03 -25.47 -15.07
N VAL A 54 -1.15 -25.82 -13.78
CA VAL A 54 -1.77 -24.94 -12.77
C VAL A 54 -0.72 -24.04 -12.14
N PHE A 55 -0.55 -22.83 -12.70
CA PHE A 55 0.25 -21.79 -12.06
C PHE A 55 -0.57 -21.07 -10.97
N GLU A 56 0.05 -20.77 -9.81
CA GLU A 56 -0.57 -19.86 -8.86
C GLU A 56 -0.74 -18.47 -9.51
N LYS A 57 -1.99 -18.01 -9.57
CA LYS A 57 -2.31 -16.68 -10.03
C LYS A 57 -2.01 -15.68 -8.91
N LEU A 58 -0.85 -15.02 -9.01
CA LEU A 58 -0.45 -13.93 -8.10
C LEU A 58 -1.63 -12.98 -7.85
N LYS A 59 -1.85 -12.62 -6.58
CA LYS A 59 -2.85 -11.61 -6.17
C LYS A 59 -2.67 -10.35 -7.04
N PRO A 60 -3.75 -9.76 -7.60
CA PRO A 60 -3.64 -8.56 -8.42
C PRO A 60 -3.06 -7.40 -7.60
N LEU A 61 -2.41 -6.42 -8.24
CA LEU A 61 -1.75 -5.30 -7.55
C LEU A 61 -2.69 -4.52 -6.60
N SER A 62 -3.99 -4.44 -6.89
CA SER A 62 -4.99 -3.86 -5.97
C SER A 62 -5.13 -4.62 -4.64
N SER A 63 -4.86 -5.93 -4.64
CA SER A 63 -4.87 -6.79 -3.45
C SER A 63 -3.52 -6.79 -2.70
N LEU A 64 -2.53 -6.01 -3.14
CA LEU A 64 -1.35 -5.67 -2.32
C LEU A 64 -1.68 -4.54 -1.33
N SER A 65 -2.77 -3.79 -1.55
CA SER A 65 -3.24 -2.73 -0.66
C SER A 65 -3.83 -3.25 0.66
N SER A 66 -4.25 -4.51 0.70
CA SER A 66 -4.63 -5.19 1.94
C SER A 66 -3.39 -5.82 2.57
N ARG A 67 -2.71 -5.12 3.49
CA ARG A 67 -1.67 -5.74 4.33
C ARG A 67 -2.29 -6.92 5.07
N ASP A 68 -1.86 -8.15 4.76
CA ASP A 68 -2.33 -9.37 5.44
C ASP A 68 -1.71 -9.45 6.85
N HIS A 69 -2.24 -8.69 7.82
CA HIS A 69 -1.76 -8.70 9.22
C HIS A 69 -1.88 -10.08 9.89
N SER A 70 -2.65 -11.01 9.31
CA SER A 70 -2.70 -12.44 9.67
C SER A 70 -1.36 -13.18 9.53
N SER A 71 -0.38 -12.57 8.86
CA SER A 71 1.00 -13.07 8.78
C SER A 71 1.85 -12.75 10.03
N ALA A 72 1.42 -11.84 10.89
CA ALA A 72 2.21 -11.38 12.04
C ALA A 72 2.43 -12.48 13.09
N LEU A 73 3.61 -12.47 13.72
CA LEU A 73 3.95 -13.34 14.85
C LEU A 73 4.16 -12.50 16.12
N ARG A 74 3.61 -12.97 17.24
CA ARG A 74 3.83 -12.37 18.57
C ARG A 74 5.25 -12.69 19.06
N SER A 75 5.88 -11.72 19.72
CA SER A 75 7.13 -11.91 20.47
C SER A 75 6.88 -12.61 21.81
N VAL A 76 7.90 -12.65 22.69
CA VAL A 76 7.77 -13.24 24.03
C VAL A 76 6.82 -12.44 24.91
N GLU A 77 6.93 -11.11 24.95
CA GLU A 77 6.22 -10.25 25.91
C GLU A 77 5.18 -9.31 25.28
N GLY A 78 5.29 -9.02 23.98
CA GLY A 78 4.33 -8.22 23.21
C GLY A 78 4.34 -8.49 21.70
N TRP A 79 3.95 -7.47 20.92
CA TRP A 79 3.99 -7.43 19.46
C TRP A 79 4.92 -6.30 19.02
N ILE A 80 5.90 -6.61 18.15
CA ILE A 80 6.96 -5.65 17.80
C ILE A 80 6.79 -5.16 16.36
N LEU A 81 6.63 -3.84 16.21
CA LEU A 81 6.66 -3.13 14.94
C LEU A 81 8.09 -2.73 14.58
N PHE A 82 8.41 -2.86 13.30
CA PHE A 82 9.66 -2.41 12.70
C PHE A 82 9.40 -1.12 11.95
N VAL A 83 10.00 -0.03 12.42
CA VAL A 83 9.85 1.32 11.87
C VAL A 83 11.10 1.65 11.08
N THR A 84 10.95 2.11 9.85
CA THR A 84 12.07 2.51 8.96
C THR A 84 11.81 3.89 8.39
N GLY A 85 12.87 4.59 7.94
CA GLY A 85 12.76 5.97 7.46
C GLY A 85 12.79 7.02 8.57
N VAL A 86 13.22 6.64 9.78
CA VAL A 86 13.37 7.55 10.92
C VAL A 86 14.46 8.59 10.61
N HIS A 87 14.17 9.88 10.81
CA HIS A 87 15.10 11.00 10.57
C HIS A 87 16.40 10.85 11.38
N GLU A 88 17.55 11.26 10.84
CA GLU A 88 18.86 10.97 11.46
C GLU A 88 19.11 11.69 12.80
N GLU A 89 18.43 12.83 13.02
CA GLU A 89 18.46 13.58 14.28
C GLU A 89 17.28 13.25 15.23
N ALA A 90 16.40 12.28 14.89
CA ALA A 90 15.27 11.92 15.75
C ALA A 90 15.71 11.34 17.10
N GLN A 91 14.96 11.66 18.14
CA GLN A 91 15.15 11.14 19.49
C GLN A 91 14.14 10.02 19.83
N GLU A 92 14.39 9.33 20.94
CA GLU A 92 13.45 8.32 21.46
C GLU A 92 12.09 8.95 21.80
N GLU A 93 12.10 10.20 22.27
CA GLU A 93 10.92 11.00 22.60
C GLU A 93 10.03 11.25 21.35
N ASP A 94 10.61 11.64 20.19
CA ASP A 94 9.84 11.84 18.95
C ASP A 94 9.07 10.58 18.52
N VAL A 95 9.71 9.41 18.66
CA VAL A 95 9.12 8.12 18.30
C VAL A 95 8.12 7.66 19.38
N MET A 96 8.42 7.89 20.66
CA MET A 96 7.53 7.53 21.76
C MET A 96 6.23 8.36 21.76
N ASP A 97 6.31 9.66 21.51
CA ASP A 97 5.12 10.53 21.35
C ASP A 97 4.33 10.14 20.10
N ALA A 98 5.00 9.93 18.96
CA ALA A 98 4.34 9.56 17.72
C ALA A 98 3.56 8.24 17.81
N PHE A 99 4.09 7.24 18.52
CA PHE A 99 3.45 5.93 18.72
C PHE A 99 2.54 5.86 19.97
N GLY A 100 2.73 6.76 20.94
CA GLY A 100 1.97 6.80 22.19
C GLY A 100 0.53 7.30 22.07
N GLU A 101 0.16 7.94 20.95
CA GLU A 101 -1.23 8.36 20.66
C GLU A 101 -2.21 7.17 20.55
N ASP A 102 -1.77 5.99 20.09
CA ASP A 102 -2.65 4.82 19.94
C ASP A 102 -2.76 4.01 21.23
N ALA A 103 -1.61 3.73 21.86
CA ALA A 103 -1.50 2.80 22.97
C ALA A 103 -0.18 2.96 23.75
N GLN A 104 -0.13 2.37 24.94
CA GLN A 104 1.09 2.35 25.75
C GLN A 104 2.17 1.45 25.12
N VAL A 105 3.25 2.07 24.66
CA VAL A 105 4.49 1.38 24.26
C VAL A 105 5.10 0.69 25.49
N LYS A 106 5.40 -0.61 25.38
CA LYS A 106 6.10 -1.41 26.40
C LYS A 106 7.61 -1.28 26.33
N GLY A 107 8.16 -1.09 25.14
CA GLY A 107 9.59 -0.96 24.92
C GLY A 107 9.91 -0.37 23.55
N LEU A 108 10.98 0.41 23.48
CA LEU A 108 11.43 1.12 22.28
C LEU A 108 12.94 0.90 22.14
N HIS A 109 13.41 0.61 20.92
CA HIS A 109 14.83 0.49 20.63
C HIS A 109 15.20 1.35 19.41
N LEU A 110 15.69 2.56 19.66
CA LEU A 110 16.20 3.48 18.64
C LEU A 110 17.73 3.36 18.53
N ASN A 111 18.21 2.44 17.70
CA ASN A 111 19.64 2.13 17.61
C ASN A 111 20.43 3.26 16.93
N LEU A 112 21.61 3.61 17.46
CA LEU A 112 22.52 4.61 16.88
C LEU A 112 23.56 3.99 15.94
N ASP A 113 23.98 4.72 14.90
CA ASP A 113 25.17 4.36 14.13
C ASP A 113 26.44 4.69 14.93
N ARG A 114 27.19 3.65 15.29
CA ARG A 114 28.41 3.74 16.10
C ARG A 114 29.55 4.58 15.48
N ARG A 115 29.43 5.05 14.24
CA ARG A 115 30.43 5.90 13.58
C ARG A 115 30.04 7.38 13.53
N SER A 116 28.74 7.71 13.39
CA SER A 116 28.27 9.10 13.32
C SER A 116 27.61 9.60 14.61
N GLY A 117 27.07 8.71 15.45
CA GLY A 117 26.31 9.06 16.66
C GLY A 117 24.81 9.30 16.41
N PHE A 118 24.42 9.64 15.18
CA PHE A 118 23.03 9.75 14.74
C PHE A 118 22.29 8.40 14.74
N VAL A 119 20.95 8.43 14.66
CA VAL A 119 20.15 7.19 14.64
C VAL A 119 20.39 6.38 13.37
N LYS A 120 20.13 5.08 13.43
CA LYS A 120 20.42 4.14 12.33
C LYS A 120 19.37 4.15 11.21
N GLY A 121 18.38 5.05 11.28
CA GLY A 121 17.26 5.15 10.33
C GLY A 121 16.12 4.15 10.56
N TYR A 122 16.15 3.41 11.67
CA TYR A 122 15.11 2.46 12.07
C TYR A 122 14.92 2.39 13.58
N ALA A 123 13.72 1.97 14.01
CA ALA A 123 13.39 1.68 15.40
C ALA A 123 12.59 0.36 15.51
N LEU A 124 12.58 -0.22 16.71
CA LEU A 124 11.69 -1.33 17.08
C LEU A 124 10.79 -0.85 18.22
N VAL A 125 9.47 -1.00 18.05
CA VAL A 125 8.46 -0.55 19.03
C VAL A 125 7.61 -1.76 19.47
N GLU A 126 7.60 -2.08 20.75
CA GLU A 126 6.83 -3.19 21.33
C GLU A 126 5.56 -2.70 22.02
N PHE A 127 4.43 -3.32 21.67
CA PHE A 127 3.10 -3.10 22.29
C PHE A 127 2.61 -4.37 23.01
N GLU A 128 1.70 -4.23 23.96
CA GLU A 128 1.13 -5.39 24.65
C GLU A 128 0.12 -6.16 23.79
N HIS A 129 -0.81 -5.46 23.14
CA HIS A 129 -1.89 -6.08 22.37
C HIS A 129 -1.65 -6.02 20.86
N PHE A 130 -2.32 -6.92 20.12
CA PHE A 130 -2.28 -6.96 18.66
C PHE A 130 -3.02 -5.77 18.04
N GLU A 131 -4.13 -5.36 18.66
CA GLU A 131 -5.03 -4.32 18.16
C GLU A 131 -4.34 -2.95 18.22
N ASP A 132 -3.70 -2.63 19.35
CA ASP A 132 -2.78 -1.51 19.56
C ASP A 132 -1.73 -1.39 18.43
N ALA A 133 -0.95 -2.46 18.22
CA ALA A 133 0.11 -2.49 17.22
C ALA A 133 -0.42 -2.38 15.78
N LYS A 134 -1.62 -2.94 15.52
CA LYS A 134 -2.28 -2.83 14.22
C LYS A 134 -2.78 -1.40 13.96
N ALA A 135 -3.39 -0.75 14.96
CA ALA A 135 -3.87 0.63 14.86
C ALA A 135 -2.69 1.59 14.60
N ALA A 136 -1.60 1.45 15.37
CA ALA A 136 -0.39 2.24 15.17
C ALA A 136 0.21 2.04 13.76
N MET A 137 0.27 0.80 13.26
CA MET A 137 0.70 0.53 11.89
C MET A 137 -0.19 1.23 10.84
N GLU A 138 -1.52 1.11 10.96
CA GLU A 138 -2.47 1.71 10.01
C GLU A 138 -2.53 3.25 10.12
N ARG A 139 -2.19 3.84 11.27
CA ARG A 139 -2.17 5.29 11.50
C ARG A 139 -0.83 5.95 11.12
N LEU A 140 0.29 5.24 11.20
CA LEU A 140 1.64 5.83 11.08
C LEU A 140 2.42 5.44 9.81
N ASP A 141 2.07 4.35 9.13
CA ASP A 141 2.73 3.98 7.88
C ASP A 141 2.50 5.05 6.79
N GLY A 142 3.59 5.60 6.24
CA GLY A 142 3.54 6.67 5.25
C GLY A 142 3.33 8.08 5.81
N LYS A 143 3.31 8.27 7.14
CA LYS A 143 3.41 9.60 7.77
C LYS A 143 4.86 10.10 7.82
N GLU A 144 5.03 11.38 8.10
CA GLU A 144 6.33 12.01 8.32
C GLU A 144 6.63 12.22 9.81
N ILE A 145 7.85 11.90 10.24
CA ILE A 145 8.42 12.30 11.53
C ILE A 145 9.66 13.16 11.22
N LEU A 146 9.72 14.38 11.77
CA LEU A 146 10.77 15.38 11.47
C LEU A 146 11.02 15.57 9.96
N GLY A 147 9.97 15.53 9.14
CA GLY A 147 10.04 15.67 7.67
C GLY A 147 10.60 14.44 6.92
N SER A 148 10.81 13.31 7.59
CA SER A 148 11.16 12.03 6.96
C SER A 148 9.97 11.08 6.98
N VAL A 149 9.59 10.56 5.80
CA VAL A 149 8.50 9.57 5.67
C VAL A 149 8.92 8.25 6.32
N ILE A 150 8.14 7.80 7.30
CA ILE A 150 8.33 6.50 7.96
C ILE A 150 7.48 5.41 7.33
N HIS A 151 7.99 4.18 7.37
CA HIS A 151 7.26 2.96 7.02
C HIS A 151 7.25 1.99 8.22
N VAL A 152 6.10 1.38 8.48
CA VAL A 152 5.83 0.58 9.68
C VAL A 152 5.31 -0.81 9.25
N ASP A 153 6.10 -1.84 9.55
CA ASP A 153 5.80 -3.24 9.23
C ASP A 153 5.91 -4.14 10.47
N TRP A 154 5.44 -5.39 10.38
CA TRP A 154 5.59 -6.37 11.47
C TRP A 154 7.02 -6.90 11.52
N THR A 155 7.69 -6.82 12.68
CA THR A 155 9.09 -7.29 12.84
C THR A 155 9.22 -8.79 12.60
N PHE A 156 8.23 -9.55 13.06
CA PHE A 156 8.17 -10.99 12.90
C PHE A 156 6.91 -11.35 12.10
N GLN A 157 7.12 -12.01 10.97
CA GLN A 157 6.06 -12.58 10.15
C GLN A 157 6.32 -14.07 9.96
N LYS A 158 5.25 -14.85 9.85
CA LYS A 158 5.33 -16.23 9.40
C LYS A 158 5.78 -16.20 7.93
N ASP A 159 6.88 -16.89 7.63
CA ASP A 159 7.25 -17.17 6.24
C ASP A 159 6.05 -17.80 5.50
N ALA A 160 5.53 -17.08 4.51
CA ALA A 160 4.69 -17.72 3.49
C ALA A 160 5.56 -18.77 2.79
N GLU A 161 5.04 -20.00 2.64
CA GLU A 161 5.78 -21.16 2.13
C GLU A 161 6.12 -21.05 0.64
N LYS A 162 7.03 -20.11 0.31
CA LYS A 162 7.65 -19.96 -1.01
C LYS A 162 8.56 -21.16 -1.24
N GLY A 163 7.97 -22.21 -1.80
CA GLY A 163 8.59 -23.52 -2.05
C GLY A 163 10.05 -23.40 -2.50
N ALA A 164 10.92 -24.17 -1.85
CA ALA A 164 12.35 -23.91 -1.72
C ALA A 164 13.06 -23.52 -3.03
N THR A 165 13.19 -22.21 -3.27
CA THR A 165 13.97 -21.65 -4.39
C THR A 165 15.46 -21.83 -4.10
N GLY A 166 16.01 -22.93 -4.61
CA GLY A 166 17.30 -23.50 -4.22
C GLY A 166 18.46 -22.51 -4.18
N ARG A 167 18.83 -22.03 -2.98
CA ARG A 167 20.00 -21.18 -2.75
C ARG A 167 21.31 -21.96 -2.88
N ARG A 168 21.73 -22.20 -4.12
CA ARG A 168 23.12 -22.51 -4.54
C ARG A 168 23.83 -23.59 -3.71
N ALA A 169 23.34 -24.84 -3.80
CA ALA A 169 24.12 -26.02 -3.47
C ALA A 169 25.20 -26.30 -4.55
N ASN A 170 26.22 -25.43 -4.62
CA ASN A 170 27.48 -25.72 -5.30
C ASN A 170 28.65 -25.10 -4.52
N ARG A 171 29.27 -25.92 -3.66
CA ARG A 171 30.50 -25.60 -2.91
C ARG A 171 31.36 -26.85 -2.84
N ARG A 172 32.39 -26.88 -3.69
CA ARG A 172 33.43 -27.93 -3.86
C ARG A 172 32.92 -29.21 -4.51
#